data_AF-A0A1H6WKA1-F1
#
_entry.id   AF-A0A1H6WKA1-F1
#
_cell.length_a   1.000
_cell.length_b   1.000
_cell.length_c   1.000
_cell.angle_alpha   90.00
_cell.angle_beta   90.00
_cell.angle_gamma   90.00
#
_symmetry.space_group_name_H-M   'P 1'
#
loop_
_entity.id
_entity.type
_entity.pdbx_description
1 polymer ?
#
loop_
_entity_poly.entity_id
_entity_poly.type
_entity_poly.pdbx_seq_one_letter_code
_entity_poly.pdbx_strand_id
1 'polypeptide(L)'
;MKIPQIKFFTPEENAPLAAKSVVKAKPTGHISESGMLIFPKATLEEIGVEPQTALFKIGTAEGKRKIKSLYLIPTEEQAGSFAFTRIG
;
A
#
# COMPACT_ATOMS: atom_id res chain seq x y z
N MET A 1 35.35 43.81 -21.46
CA MET A 1 35.34 42.52 -20.71
C MET A 1 34.05 42.48 -19.91
N LYS A 2 33.11 41.57 -20.22
CA LYS A 2 31.81 41.51 -19.52
C LYS A 2 32.00 40.78 -18.18
N ILE A 3 31.75 41.50 -17.10
CA ILE A 3 31.85 41.00 -15.73
C ILE A 3 30.75 39.95 -15.54
N PRO A 4 31.06 38.74 -15.06
CA PRO A 4 30.03 37.75 -14.78
C PRO A 4 29.10 38.27 -13.69
N GLN A 5 27.79 38.33 -13.99
CA GLN A 5 26.75 38.62 -12.99
C GLN A 5 26.71 37.44 -12.02
N ILE A 6 27.36 37.62 -10.86
CA ILE A 6 27.27 36.68 -9.76
C ILE A 6 25.86 36.81 -9.19
N LYS A 7 25.04 35.76 -9.36
CA LYS A 7 23.74 35.65 -8.72
C LYS A 7 23.95 35.12 -7.31
N PHE A 8 23.62 35.94 -6.32
CA PHE A 8 23.61 35.53 -4.92
C PHE A 8 22.22 35.01 -4.59
N PHE A 9 22.14 33.80 -4.05
CA PHE A 9 20.89 33.19 -3.59
C PHE A 9 20.41 33.91 -2.32
N THR A 10 19.09 34.06 -2.17
CA THR A 10 18.52 34.65 -0.94
C THR A 10 18.44 33.60 0.18
N PRO A 11 18.43 34.01 1.46
CA PRO A 11 18.32 33.06 2.58
C PRO A 11 17.07 32.16 2.52
N GLU A 12 16.01 32.65 1.88
CA GLU A 12 14.73 31.95 1.69
C GLU A 12 14.87 30.77 0.71
N GLU A 13 15.75 30.87 -0.30
CA GLU A 13 16.06 29.78 -1.23
C GLU A 13 16.90 28.68 -0.57
N ASN A 14 17.56 28.99 0.54
CA ASN A 14 18.36 28.06 1.33
C ASN A 14 17.55 27.38 2.46
N ALA A 15 16.25 27.67 2.55
CA ALA A 15 15.38 27.00 3.51
C ALA A 15 15.07 25.57 3.01
N PRO A 16 15.22 24.53 3.86
CA PRO A 16 14.80 23.19 3.50
C PRO A 16 13.30 23.22 3.21
N LEU A 17 12.92 22.99 1.95
CA LEU A 17 11.53 22.80 1.54
C LEU A 17 10.94 21.73 2.45
N ALA A 18 10.06 22.15 3.37
CA ALA A 18 9.36 21.22 4.24
C ALA A 18 8.64 20.21 3.34
N ALA A 19 9.08 18.96 3.41
CA ALA A 19 8.49 17.89 2.64
C ALA A 19 6.99 17.87 2.95
N LYS A 20 6.17 18.26 1.97
CA LYS A 20 4.72 18.09 2.07
C LYS A 20 4.50 16.62 2.37
N SER A 21 3.94 16.32 3.54
CA SER A 21 3.58 14.96 3.91
C SER A 21 2.56 14.47 2.89
N VAL A 22 3.03 13.75 1.88
CA VAL A 22 2.18 13.03 0.95
C VAL A 22 1.45 12.01 1.81
N VAL A 23 0.21 12.30 2.15
CA VAL A 23 -0.69 11.34 2.76
C VAL A 23 -0.77 10.19 1.77
N LYS A 24 -0.08 9.07 2.05
CA LYS A 24 -0.12 7.88 1.22
C LYS A 24 -1.59 7.52 1.04
N ALA A 25 -2.02 7.41 -0.21
CA ALA A 25 -3.39 7.04 -0.53
C ALA A 25 -3.73 5.73 0.20
N LYS A 26 -4.96 5.62 0.69
CA LYS A 26 -5.37 4.38 1.36
C LYS A 26 -5.44 3.28 0.29
N PRO A 27 -4.92 2.08 0.58
CA PRO A 27 -4.99 0.97 -0.36
C PRO A 27 -6.45 0.68 -0.73
N THR A 28 -6.72 0.43 -2.01
CA THR A 28 -8.08 0.18 -2.52
C THR A 28 -8.26 -1.29 -2.90
N GLY A 29 -9.49 -1.79 -2.77
CA GLY A 29 -9.87 -3.16 -3.16
C GLY A 29 -11.39 -3.25 -3.26
N HIS A 30 -11.90 -4.20 -4.04
CA HIS A 30 -13.33 -4.41 -4.22
C HIS A 30 -13.70 -5.89 -4.21
N ILE A 31 -14.98 -6.18 -3.97
CA ILE A 31 -15.54 -7.54 -4.03
C ILE A 31 -16.23 -7.66 -5.39
N SER A 32 -15.87 -8.69 -6.18
CA SER A 32 -16.54 -8.99 -7.44
C SER A 32 -17.97 -9.50 -7.21
N GLU A 33 -18.79 -9.52 -8.26
CA GLU A 33 -20.12 -10.14 -8.22
C GLU A 33 -20.07 -11.64 -7.89
N SER A 34 -18.96 -12.31 -8.22
CA SER A 34 -18.69 -13.70 -7.84
C SER A 34 -18.25 -13.89 -6.39
N GLY A 35 -18.14 -12.80 -5.60
CA GLY A 35 -17.74 -12.84 -4.19
C GLY A 35 -16.23 -12.92 -3.95
N MET A 36 -15.39 -12.63 -4.96
CA MET A 36 -13.93 -12.65 -4.84
C MET A 36 -13.40 -11.30 -4.39
N LEU A 37 -12.42 -11.29 -3.48
CA LEU A 37 -11.68 -10.09 -3.08
C LEU A 37 -10.60 -9.78 -4.12
N ILE A 38 -10.76 -8.65 -4.81
CA ILE A 38 -9.85 -8.21 -5.86
C ILE A 38 -9.05 -7.00 -5.36
N PHE A 39 -7.74 -7.16 -5.36
CA PHE A 39 -6.78 -6.08 -5.07
C PHE A 39 -6.07 -5.65 -6.35
N PRO A 40 -6.11 -4.35 -6.71
CA PRO A 40 -5.28 -3.79 -7.76
C PRO A 40 -3.79 -4.01 -7.46
N LYS A 41 -2.98 -4.15 -8.53
CA LYS A 41 -1.53 -4.34 -8.39
C LYS A 41 -0.85 -3.21 -7.59
N ALA A 42 -1.28 -1.97 -7.81
CA ALA A 42 -0.77 -0.80 -7.08
C ALA A 42 -1.00 -0.94 -5.56
N THR A 43 -2.17 -1.43 -5.15
CA THR A 43 -2.49 -1.69 -3.74
C THR A 43 -1.57 -2.76 -3.14
N LEU A 44 -1.29 -3.84 -3.87
CA LEU A 44 -0.40 -4.91 -3.39
C LEU A 44 1.05 -4.41 -3.22
N GLU A 45 1.53 -3.60 -4.16
CA GLU A 45 2.84 -2.95 -4.08
C GLU A 45 2.93 -1.98 -2.89
N GLU A 46 1.88 -1.19 -2.63
CA GLU A 46 1.81 -0.27 -1.48
C GLU A 46 1.84 -1.00 -0.12
N ILE A 47 1.24 -2.19 -0.04
CA ILE A 47 1.23 -3.02 1.17
C ILE A 47 2.50 -3.87 1.28
N GLY A 48 3.36 -3.87 0.25
CA GLY A 48 4.61 -4.65 0.22
C GLY A 48 4.38 -6.15 0.08
N VAL A 49 3.29 -6.54 -0.57
CA VAL A 49 2.89 -7.94 -0.76
C VAL A 49 3.22 -8.37 -2.17
N GLU A 50 4.01 -9.44 -2.29
CA GLU A 50 4.31 -10.05 -3.58
C GLU A 50 3.25 -11.11 -3.95
N PRO A 51 2.48 -10.93 -5.04
CA PRO A 51 1.32 -11.78 -5.32
C PRO A 51 1.66 -13.24 -5.59
N GLN A 52 2.89 -13.54 -6.03
CA GLN A 52 3.29 -14.90 -6.43
C GLN A 52 3.71 -15.77 -5.25
N THR A 53 4.14 -15.16 -4.15
CA THR A 53 4.74 -15.84 -3.00
C THR A 53 3.91 -15.66 -1.73
N ALA A 54 3.05 -14.66 -1.69
CA ALA A 54 2.29 -14.35 -0.49
C ALA A 54 1.16 -15.35 -0.25
N LEU A 55 1.21 -15.96 0.94
CA LEU A 55 0.14 -16.77 1.50
C LEU A 55 -0.56 -15.99 2.61
N PHE A 56 -1.87 -16.16 2.72
CA PHE A 56 -2.69 -15.44 3.68
C PHE A 56 -3.53 -16.39 4.52
N LYS A 57 -3.61 -16.12 5.81
CA LYS A 57 -4.70 -16.63 6.65
C LYS A 57 -5.82 -15.62 6.65
N ILE A 58 -7.04 -16.11 6.43
CA ILE A 58 -8.25 -15.31 6.45
C ILE A 58 -8.93 -15.54 7.79
N GLY A 59 -9.23 -14.45 8.50
CA GLY A 59 -9.82 -14.52 9.84
C GLY A 59 -10.78 -13.37 10.13
N THR A 60 -11.48 -13.49 11.25
CA THR A 60 -12.31 -12.43 11.82
C THR A 60 -11.87 -12.18 13.25
N ALA A 61 -12.16 -10.98 13.78
CA ALA A 61 -11.82 -10.68 15.16
C ALA A 61 -12.63 -11.55 16.14
N GLU A 62 -11.93 -12.26 17.02
CA GLU A 62 -12.54 -13.09 18.05
C GLU A 62 -13.33 -12.24 19.06
N GLY A 63 -14.42 -12.79 19.60
CA GLY A 63 -15.23 -12.15 20.64
C GLY A 63 -16.17 -11.04 20.18
N LYS A 64 -16.27 -10.76 18.87
CA LYS A 64 -17.21 -9.75 18.33
C LYS A 64 -18.52 -10.42 17.89
N ARG A 65 -19.66 -9.99 18.44
CA ARG A 65 -21.01 -10.46 18.05
C ARG A 65 -21.34 -10.26 16.56
N LYS A 66 -20.71 -9.30 15.88
CA LYS A 66 -20.88 -9.01 14.45
C LYS A 66 -19.52 -8.98 13.76
N ILE A 67 -19.40 -9.66 12.63
CA ILE A 67 -18.21 -9.60 11.76
C ILE A 67 -18.22 -8.23 11.07
N LYS A 68 -17.45 -7.28 11.60
CA LYS A 68 -17.29 -5.95 11.00
C LYS A 68 -16.09 -5.85 10.04
N SER A 69 -15.13 -6.75 10.18
CA SER A 69 -13.87 -6.69 9.46
C SER A 69 -13.35 -8.10 9.22
N LEU A 70 -12.90 -8.34 8.00
CA LEU A 70 -12.15 -9.51 7.61
C LEU A 70 -10.66 -9.16 7.66
N TYR A 71 -9.84 -10.02 8.24
CA TYR A 71 -8.40 -9.85 8.30
C TYR A 71 -7.74 -10.80 7.31
N LEU A 72 -6.79 -10.26 6.55
CA LEU A 72 -5.87 -10.99 5.71
C LEU A 72 -4.50 -10.85 6.35
N ILE A 73 -3.96 -11.95 6.87
CA ILE A 73 -2.69 -11.96 7.59
C ILE A 73 -1.67 -12.73 6.76
N PRO A 74 -0.54 -12.11 6.35
CA PRO A 74 0.53 -12.82 5.66
C PRO A 74 1.04 -13.97 6.53
N THR A 75 1.27 -15.12 5.92
CA THR A 75 1.83 -16.28 6.60
C THR A 75 2.83 -16.98 5.69
N GLU A 76 3.75 -17.73 6.28
CA GLU A 76 4.64 -18.65 5.56
C GLU A 76 4.14 -20.10 5.68
N GLU A 77 3.12 -20.33 6.50
CA GLU A 77 2.57 -21.66 6.75
C GLU A 77 1.59 -22.04 5.64
N GLN A 78 1.85 -23.17 4.97
CA GLN A 78 0.99 -23.65 3.88
C GLN A 78 -0.38 -24.17 4.38
N ALA A 79 -0.43 -24.73 5.58
CA ALA A 79 -1.65 -25.33 6.13
C ALA A 79 -2.74 -24.27 6.38
N GLY A 80 -3.86 -24.40 5.66
CA GLY A 80 -5.00 -23.49 5.79
C GLY A 80 -4.75 -22.08 5.27
N SER A 81 -3.76 -21.90 4.41
CA SER A 81 -3.44 -20.62 3.78
C SER A 81 -4.07 -20.48 2.39
N PHE A 82 -4.27 -19.23 1.98
CA PHE A 82 -4.83 -18.83 0.69
C PHE A 82 -3.78 -18.05 -0.10
N ALA A 83 -3.63 -18.37 -1.38
CA ALA A 83 -2.76 -17.66 -2.31
C ALA A 83 -3.57 -16.74 -3.22
N PHE A 84 -2.94 -15.70 -3.76
CA PHE A 84 -3.54 -14.92 -4.82
C PHE A 84 -3.59 -15.70 -6.12
N THR A 85 -4.73 -15.63 -6.80
CA THR A 85 -4.90 -16.13 -8.16
C THR A 85 -4.96 -14.95 -9.11
N ARG A 86 -4.21 -15.03 -10.21
CA ARG A 86 -4.29 -14.04 -11.28
C ARG A 86 -5.58 -14.29 -12.06
N ILE A 87 -6.54 -13.38 -11.91
CA ILE A 87 -7.74 -13.35 -12.75
C ILE A 87 -7.38 -12.54 -14.00
N GLY A 88 -7.42 -13.19 -15.17
CA GLY A 88 -7.13 -12.60 -16.48
C GLY A 88 -8.33 -11.91 -17.09
#